data_AF-A0A662KA98-F1
#
_entry.id   AF-A0A662KA98-F1
#
_cell.length_a   1.000
_cell.length_b   1.000
_cell.length_c   1.000
_cell.angle_alpha   90.00
_cell.angle_beta   90.00
_cell.angle_gamma   90.00
#
_symmetry.space_group_name_H-M   'P 1'
#
loop_
_entity.id
_entity.type
_entity.pdbx_description
1 polymer ?
#
loop_
_entity_poly.entity_id
_entity_poly.type
_entity_poly.pdbx_seq_one_letter_code
_entity_poly.pdbx_strand_id
1 'polypeptide(L)'
;MEKEKLESFLKLLQKKHQIQTLPPFDLGLIVKEPESKIDAYEIFDKIKRAVPIEKIIYDESIFDEDVIKKIIELFEKGKWIFLEIKKDIGSLLLTQLKNLSNHNFLQLVDYQGKDLVEIKIPENSRIIIFAERDFIENKISYPHFYRLFGPTLSVK
;
A
#
# COMPACT_ATOMS: atom_id res chain seq x y z
N MET A 1 2.98 18.34 7.99
CA MET A 1 1.73 17.58 7.77
C MET A 1 0.57 18.15 8.57
N GLU A 2 -0.36 18.83 7.90
CA GLU A 2 -1.63 19.23 8.49
C GLU A 2 -2.43 17.98 8.87
N LYS A 3 -2.72 17.83 10.17
CA LYS A 3 -3.47 16.69 10.73
C LYS A 3 -4.76 16.39 9.95
N GLU A 4 -5.45 17.44 9.50
CA GLU A 4 -6.68 17.37 8.70
C GLU A 4 -6.51 16.67 7.34
N LYS A 5 -5.35 16.85 6.69
CA LYS A 5 -5.06 16.20 5.40
C LYS A 5 -4.88 14.70 5.56
N LEU A 6 -4.17 14.27 6.60
CA LEU A 6 -4.02 12.83 6.90
C LEU A 6 -5.36 12.20 7.27
N GLU A 7 -6.15 12.86 8.13
CA GLU A 7 -7.48 12.36 8.49
C GLU A 7 -8.40 12.24 7.28
N SER A 8 -8.37 13.22 6.38
CA SER A 8 -9.13 13.18 5.13
C SER A 8 -8.67 12.04 4.22
N PHE A 9 -7.36 11.84 4.08
CA PHE A 9 -6.78 10.72 3.35
C PHE A 9 -7.24 9.36 3.90
N LEU A 10 -7.17 9.17 5.22
CA LEU A 10 -7.61 7.93 5.87
C LEU A 10 -9.13 7.71 5.71
N LYS A 11 -9.94 8.77 5.82
CA LYS A 11 -11.39 8.70 5.56
C LYS A 11 -11.68 8.30 4.12
N LEU A 12 -10.93 8.78 3.13
CA LEU A 12 -11.09 8.38 1.73
C LEU A 12 -10.80 6.89 1.52
N LEU A 13 -9.75 6.36 2.15
CA LEU A 13 -9.45 4.93 2.13
C LEU A 13 -10.50 4.08 2.87
N GLN A 14 -11.09 4.62 3.94
CA GLN A 14 -12.12 3.92 4.72
C GLN A 14 -13.50 3.94 4.05
N LYS A 15 -13.77 4.89 3.14
CA LYS A 15 -15.06 4.95 2.44
C LYS A 15 -15.24 3.69 1.61
N LYS A 16 -16.02 2.74 2.14
CA LYS A 16 -16.71 1.73 1.33
C LYS A 16 -17.53 2.51 0.30
N HIS A 17 -17.28 2.32 -0.99
CA HIS A 17 -18.18 2.89 -1.99
C HIS A 17 -19.58 2.33 -1.73
N GLN A 18 -20.50 3.20 -1.27
CA GLN A 18 -21.93 2.89 -1.15
C GLN A 18 -22.56 2.65 -2.53
N ILE A 19 -21.82 2.93 -3.60
CA ILE A 19 -22.20 2.68 -4.99
C ILE A 19 -21.45 1.42 -5.44
N GLN A 20 -22.17 0.32 -5.66
CA GLN A 20 -21.65 -0.99 -6.05
C GLN A 20 -20.87 -1.01 -7.39
N THR A 21 -20.78 0.11 -8.10
CA THR A 21 -20.22 0.19 -9.46
C THR A 21 -18.78 0.71 -9.53
N LEU A 22 -18.22 1.24 -8.44
CA LEU A 22 -16.82 1.67 -8.40
C LEU A 22 -16.01 0.73 -7.51
N PRO A 23 -14.89 0.18 -8.00
CA PRO A 23 -14.03 -0.68 -7.18
C PRO A 23 -13.53 0.14 -5.97
N PRO A 24 -13.54 -0.44 -4.75
CA PRO A 24 -12.99 0.22 -3.58
C PRO A 24 -11.52 0.61 -3.79
N PHE A 25 -11.12 1.75 -3.23
CA PHE A 25 -9.72 2.16 -3.22
C PHE A 25 -8.99 1.45 -2.06
N ASP A 26 -8.51 0.24 -2.33
CA ASP A 26 -7.79 -0.56 -1.32
C ASP A 26 -6.31 -0.17 -1.18
N LEU A 27 -5.81 0.64 -2.12
CA LEU A 27 -4.45 1.18 -2.16
C LEU A 27 -4.45 2.71 -2.06
N GLY A 28 -3.66 3.25 -1.13
CA GLY A 28 -3.36 4.67 -1.02
C GLY A 28 -1.86 4.94 -1.15
N LEU A 29 -1.50 6.14 -1.59
CA LEU A 29 -0.11 6.58 -1.70
C LEU A 29 0.15 7.78 -0.80
N ILE A 30 1.23 7.72 -0.03
CA ILE A 30 1.78 8.87 0.67
C ILE A 30 3.15 9.18 0.05
N VAL A 31 3.29 10.39 -0.46
CA VAL A 31 4.51 10.89 -1.08
C VAL A 31 5.17 11.86 -0.12
N LYS A 32 6.42 11.61 0.26
CA LYS A 32 7.25 12.58 0.98
C LYS A 32 7.91 13.52 -0.02
N GLU A 33 7.58 14.80 0.05
CA GLU A 33 8.21 15.83 -0.80
C GLU A 33 9.65 16.12 -0.33
N PRO A 34 10.57 16.53 -1.21
CA PRO A 34 11.99 16.72 -0.86
C PRO A 34 12.22 17.76 0.25
N GLU A 35 11.39 18.80 0.30
CA GLU A 35 11.44 19.84 1.34
C GLU A 35 10.94 19.37 2.72
N SER A 36 10.29 18.22 2.78
CA SER A 36 9.65 17.71 3.98
C SER A 36 10.66 17.17 4.98
N LYS A 37 10.58 17.66 6.22
CA LYS A 37 11.37 17.15 7.36
C LYS A 37 10.73 15.95 8.05
N ILE A 38 9.52 15.59 7.65
CA ILE A 38 8.76 14.52 8.30
C ILE A 38 9.31 13.18 7.81
N ASP A 39 9.66 12.31 8.75
CA ASP A 39 10.13 10.98 8.44
C ASP A 39 8.96 9.98 8.29
N ALA A 40 9.27 8.81 7.71
CA ALA A 40 8.30 7.74 7.53
C ALA A 40 7.74 7.20 8.86
N TYR A 41 8.55 7.26 9.93
CA TYR A 41 8.18 6.77 11.25
C TYR A 41 7.11 7.66 11.88
N GLU A 42 7.24 8.97 11.80
CA GLU A 42 6.29 9.96 12.31
C GLU A 42 4.94 9.83 11.59
N ILE A 43 4.94 9.59 10.28
CA ILE A 43 3.71 9.35 9.51
C ILE A 43 3.06 8.04 9.95
N PHE A 44 3.84 6.96 10.03
CA PHE A 44 3.35 5.66 10.49
C PHE A 44 2.73 5.75 11.89
N ASP A 45 3.42 6.40 12.83
CA ASP A 45 2.95 6.57 14.21
C ASP A 45 1.63 7.35 14.28
N LYS A 46 1.46 8.36 13.42
CA LYS A 46 0.19 9.09 13.32
C LYS A 46 -0.94 8.21 12.79
N ILE A 47 -0.68 7.40 11.77
CA ILE A 47 -1.69 6.48 11.20
C ILE A 47 -2.04 5.38 12.20
N LYS A 48 -1.05 4.84 12.91
CA LYS A 48 -1.22 3.77 13.92
C LYS A 48 -2.12 4.16 15.07
N ARG A 49 -2.24 5.45 15.38
CA ARG A 49 -3.19 5.96 16.38
C ARG A 49 -4.65 5.97 15.88
N ALA A 50 -4.86 5.90 14.56
CA ALA A 50 -6.18 5.95 13.94
C ALA A 50 -6.71 4.59 13.45
N VAL A 51 -5.81 3.69 13.03
CA VAL A 51 -6.17 2.38 12.45
C VAL A 51 -5.18 1.29 12.88
N PRO A 52 -5.63 0.01 12.97
CA PRO A 52 -4.74 -1.11 13.27
C PRO A 52 -3.82 -1.41 12.07
N ILE A 53 -2.65 -0.78 12.04
CA ILE A 53 -1.69 -0.84 10.92
C ILE A 53 -0.36 -1.46 11.34
N GLU A 54 0.26 -2.20 10.42
CA GLU A 54 1.61 -2.76 10.57
C GLU A 54 2.54 -2.28 9.46
N LYS A 55 3.82 -2.15 9.79
CA LYS A 55 4.84 -1.64 8.87
C LYS A 55 5.59 -2.78 8.16
N ILE A 56 5.77 -2.61 6.86
CA ILE A 56 6.69 -3.39 6.02
C ILE A 56 7.66 -2.39 5.38
N ILE A 57 8.96 -2.63 5.52
CA ILE A 57 10.00 -1.88 4.82
C ILE A 57 10.46 -2.78 3.68
N TYR A 58 10.31 -2.34 2.44
CA TYR A 58 10.74 -3.08 1.27
C TYR A 58 12.00 -2.42 0.71
N ASP A 59 13.14 -2.98 1.10
CA ASP A 59 14.47 -2.53 0.70
C ASP A 59 15.22 -3.65 -0.05
N GLU A 60 16.49 -3.38 -0.40
CA GLU A 60 17.36 -4.31 -1.14
C GLU A 60 17.53 -5.67 -0.46
N SER A 61 17.30 -5.78 0.85
CA SER A 61 17.47 -7.03 1.58
C SER A 61 16.27 -7.98 1.54
N ILE A 62 15.11 -7.53 1.05
CA ILE A 62 13.84 -8.28 1.13
C ILE A 62 13.35 -8.72 -0.24
N PHE A 63 12.99 -9.99 -0.40
CA PHE A 63 12.41 -10.51 -1.65
C PHE A 63 10.91 -10.20 -1.77
N ASP A 64 10.41 -10.16 -3.01
CA ASP A 64 9.00 -9.87 -3.30
C ASP A 64 8.07 -10.86 -2.59
N GLU A 65 8.45 -12.14 -2.63
CA GLU A 65 7.71 -13.26 -2.03
C GLU A 65 7.53 -13.06 -0.53
N ASP A 66 8.55 -12.54 0.17
CA ASP A 66 8.49 -12.31 1.60
C ASP A 66 7.56 -11.15 1.95
N VAL A 67 7.56 -10.09 1.14
CA VAL A 67 6.60 -8.99 1.27
C VAL A 67 5.18 -9.50 1.03
N ILE A 68 4.96 -10.29 -0.02
CA ILE A 68 3.65 -10.83 -0.37
C ILE A 68 3.13 -11.74 0.75
N LYS A 69 3.94 -12.66 1.26
CA LYS A 69 3.59 -13.50 2.42
C LYS A 69 3.18 -12.65 3.61
N LYS A 70 3.97 -11.63 3.94
CA LYS A 70 3.67 -10.73 5.06
C LYS A 70 2.39 -9.93 4.84
N ILE A 71 2.09 -9.51 3.61
CA ILE A 71 0.82 -8.86 3.27
C ILE A 71 -0.36 -9.80 3.57
N ILE A 72 -0.26 -11.06 3.15
CA ILE A 72 -1.30 -12.08 3.35
C ILE A 72 -1.52 -12.32 4.85
N GLU A 73 -0.46 -12.55 5.61
CA GLU A 73 -0.56 -12.75 7.06
C GLU A 73 -1.22 -11.58 7.78
N LEU A 74 -0.99 -10.35 7.32
CA LEU A 74 -1.59 -9.14 7.89
C LEU A 74 -3.06 -8.99 7.48
N PHE A 75 -3.42 -9.38 6.27
CA PHE A 75 -4.80 -9.46 5.82
C PHE A 75 -5.60 -10.51 6.60
N GLU A 76 -5.06 -11.70 6.84
CA GLU A 76 -5.70 -12.70 7.69
C GLU A 76 -5.97 -12.18 9.12
N LYS A 77 -5.13 -11.26 9.60
CA LYS A 77 -5.28 -10.58 10.90
C LYS A 77 -6.16 -9.33 10.84
N GLY A 78 -6.73 -8.99 9.67
CA GLY A 78 -7.58 -7.81 9.48
C GLY A 78 -6.85 -6.47 9.69
N LYS A 79 -5.53 -6.44 9.49
CA LYS A 79 -4.71 -5.24 9.68
C LYS A 79 -4.56 -4.44 8.40
N TRP A 80 -4.34 -3.14 8.57
CA TRP A 80 -3.83 -2.26 7.53
C TRP A 80 -2.33 -2.47 7.38
N ILE A 81 -1.81 -2.07 6.23
CA ILE A 81 -0.39 -2.23 5.90
C ILE A 81 0.18 -0.88 5.53
N PHE A 82 1.29 -0.50 6.16
CA PHE A 82 2.14 0.60 5.75
C PHE A 82 3.37 0.02 5.05
N LEU A 83 3.41 0.09 3.73
CA LEU A 83 4.51 -0.42 2.91
C LEU A 83 5.43 0.75 2.52
N GLU A 84 6.57 0.86 3.19
CA GLU A 84 7.62 1.81 2.84
C GLU A 84 8.51 1.18 1.75
N ILE A 85 8.51 1.75 0.55
CA ILE A 85 9.34 1.27 -0.56
C ILE A 85 10.66 2.04 -0.61
N LYS A 86 11.77 1.30 -0.64
CA LYS A 86 13.15 1.81 -0.71
C LYS A 86 13.95 1.25 -1.88
N LYS A 87 13.35 0.34 -2.65
CA LYS A 87 13.88 -0.19 -3.91
C LYS A 87 12.79 -0.27 -4.96
N ASP A 88 13.21 -0.41 -6.22
CA ASP A 88 12.25 -0.56 -7.32
C ASP A 88 11.37 -1.79 -7.09
N ILE A 89 10.10 -1.71 -7.50
CA ILE A 89 9.13 -2.76 -7.23
C ILE A 89 9.33 -3.88 -8.23
N GLY A 90 9.76 -5.03 -7.72
CA GLY A 90 9.91 -6.23 -8.53
C GLY A 90 8.61 -6.63 -9.24
N SER A 91 8.75 -7.34 -10.36
CA SER A 91 7.64 -7.68 -11.24
C SER A 91 6.55 -8.48 -10.52
N LEU A 92 6.92 -9.32 -9.55
CA LEU A 92 6.00 -10.14 -8.79
C LEU A 92 5.15 -9.27 -7.87
N LEU A 93 5.77 -8.44 -7.02
CA LEU A 93 5.04 -7.54 -6.13
C LEU A 93 4.22 -6.52 -6.92
N LEU A 94 4.75 -5.99 -8.02
CA LEU A 94 4.02 -5.06 -8.89
C LEU A 94 2.76 -5.70 -9.48
N THR A 95 2.85 -6.96 -9.92
CA THR A 95 1.68 -7.70 -10.45
C THR A 95 0.61 -7.84 -9.38
N GLN A 96 1.00 -8.15 -8.15
CA GLN A 96 0.06 -8.23 -7.03
C GLN A 96 -0.59 -6.88 -6.72
N LEU A 97 0.18 -5.79 -6.68
CA LEU A 97 -0.37 -4.44 -6.46
C LEU A 97 -1.34 -4.03 -7.58
N LYS A 98 -1.08 -4.43 -8.83
CA LYS A 98 -2.01 -4.21 -9.96
C LYS A 98 -3.30 -5.00 -9.80
N ASN A 99 -3.21 -6.26 -9.39
CA ASN A 99 -4.39 -7.09 -9.13
C ASN A 99 -5.23 -6.53 -7.98
N LEU A 100 -4.58 -6.06 -6.91
CA LEU A 100 -5.25 -5.34 -5.82
C LEU A 100 -5.96 -4.09 -6.32
N SER A 101 -5.26 -3.25 -7.10
CA SER A 101 -5.81 -1.99 -7.63
C SER A 101 -7.03 -2.19 -8.54
N ASN A 102 -7.05 -3.26 -9.33
CA ASN A 102 -8.07 -3.44 -10.37
C ASN A 102 -9.20 -4.39 -9.95
N HIS A 103 -8.89 -5.37 -9.10
CA HIS A 103 -9.77 -6.49 -8.83
C HIS A 103 -9.92 -6.83 -7.34
N ASN A 104 -9.21 -6.14 -6.47
CA ASN A 104 -9.28 -6.32 -5.01
C ASN A 104 -8.93 -7.74 -4.52
N PHE A 105 -8.01 -8.41 -5.20
CA PHE A 105 -7.47 -9.69 -4.78
C PHE A 105 -5.98 -9.84 -5.12
N LEU A 106 -5.28 -10.65 -4.34
CA LEU A 106 -3.97 -11.20 -4.64
C LEU A 106 -4.15 -12.53 -5.37
N GLN A 107 -3.28 -12.82 -6.32
CA GLN A 107 -3.27 -14.07 -7.06
C GLN A 107 -1.90 -14.71 -6.98
N LEU A 108 -1.82 -15.86 -6.32
CA LEU A 108 -0.58 -16.57 -6.08
C LEU A 108 -0.60 -17.88 -6.85
N VAL A 109 0.49 -18.15 -7.56
CA VAL A 109 0.76 -19.45 -8.15
C VAL A 109 1.58 -20.26 -7.15
N ASP A 110 1.19 -21.50 -6.91
CA ASP A 110 1.88 -22.43 -5.99
C ASP A 110 2.04 -21.91 -4.54
N TYR A 111 0.93 -21.50 -3.92
CA TYR A 111 0.93 -21.09 -2.50
C TYR A 111 0.49 -22.25 -1.60
N GLN A 112 1.36 -22.68 -0.68
CA GLN A 112 1.12 -23.81 0.24
C GLN A 112 0.76 -25.13 -0.50
N GLY A 113 1.36 -25.37 -1.68
CA GLY A 113 1.11 -26.58 -2.47
C GLY A 113 -0.23 -26.58 -3.22
N LYS A 114 -0.81 -25.40 -3.46
CA LYS A 114 -2.00 -25.21 -4.31
C LYS A 114 -1.62 -24.45 -5.57
N ASP A 115 -2.04 -24.96 -6.73
CA ASP A 115 -1.69 -24.42 -8.05
C ASP A 115 -2.04 -22.93 -8.23
N LEU A 116 -3.20 -22.51 -7.73
CA LEU A 116 -3.66 -21.12 -7.80
C LEU A 116 -4.49 -20.76 -6.56
N VAL A 117 -4.11 -19.68 -5.88
CA VAL A 117 -4.83 -19.16 -4.72
C VAL A 117 -5.16 -17.68 -4.94
N GLU A 118 -6.45 -17.35 -4.87
CA GLU A 118 -6.93 -15.98 -4.82
C GLU A 118 -7.25 -15.58 -3.38
N ILE A 119 -6.66 -14.47 -2.93
CA ILE A 119 -6.86 -13.93 -1.59
C ILE A 119 -7.48 -12.54 -1.74
N LYS A 120 -8.76 -12.42 -1.37
CA LYS A 120 -9.47 -11.12 -1.36
C LYS A 120 -8.98 -10.28 -0.18
N ILE A 121 -8.87 -8.96 -0.38
CA ILE A 121 -8.60 -8.06 0.74
C ILE A 121 -9.81 -8.10 1.70
N PRO A 122 -9.58 -8.26 3.01
CA PRO A 122 -10.64 -8.11 4.01
C PRO A 122 -11.24 -6.70 3.96
N GLU A 123 -12.56 -6.58 4.13
CA GLU A 123 -13.27 -5.30 3.97
C GLU A 123 -12.74 -4.12 4.80
N ASN A 124 -12.05 -4.44 5.89
CA ASN A 124 -11.49 -3.48 6.85
C ASN A 124 -9.96 -3.33 6.75
N SER A 125 -9.31 -3.89 5.72
CA SER A 125 -7.87 -3.80 5.49
C SER A 125 -7.57 -2.88 4.31
N ARG A 126 -6.48 -2.11 4.40
CA ARG A 126 -5.98 -1.28 3.29
C ARG A 126 -4.46 -1.35 3.25
N ILE A 127 -3.89 -1.07 2.09
CA ILE A 127 -2.44 -0.84 1.95
C ILE A 127 -2.21 0.65 1.68
N ILE A 128 -1.32 1.23 2.47
CA ILE A 128 -0.76 2.56 2.26
C ILE A 128 0.69 2.36 1.83
N ILE A 129 1.01 2.76 0.61
CA ILE A 129 2.39 2.81 0.12
C ILE A 129 2.98 4.17 0.49
N PHE A 130 4.21 4.15 0.99
CA PHE A 130 4.98 5.34 1.32
C PHE A 130 6.29 5.36 0.53
N ALA A 131 6.59 6.50 -0.10
CA ALA A 131 7.84 6.71 -0.81
C ALA A 131 8.21 8.20 -0.87
N GLU A 132 9.49 8.47 -1.11
CA GLU A 132 9.96 9.83 -1.40
C GLU A 132 9.68 10.23 -2.86
N ARG A 133 9.44 11.52 -3.10
CA ARG A 133 9.18 12.06 -4.46
C ARG A 133 10.31 11.72 -5.42
N ASP A 134 11.54 12.06 -5.03
CA ASP A 134 12.74 11.83 -5.83
C ASP A 134 12.95 10.34 -6.11
N PHE A 135 12.61 9.49 -5.14
CA PHE A 135 12.69 8.04 -5.31
C PHE A 135 11.70 7.56 -6.38
N ILE A 136 10.44 7.99 -6.31
CA ILE A 136 9.43 7.63 -7.31
C ILE A 136 9.85 8.09 -8.71
N GLU A 137 10.39 9.30 -8.84
CA GLU A 137 10.73 9.86 -10.16
C GLU A 137 11.97 9.24 -10.79
N ASN A 138 12.95 8.84 -9.98
CA ASN A 138 14.26 8.41 -10.48
C ASN A 138 14.54 6.92 -10.36
N LYS A 139 13.79 6.19 -9.52
CA LYS A 139 14.06 4.77 -9.20
C LYS A 139 12.93 3.82 -9.54
N ILE A 140 11.68 4.29 -9.56
CA ILE A 140 10.55 3.44 -9.94
C ILE A 140 10.51 3.29 -11.46
N SER A 141 10.73 2.07 -11.94
CA SER A 141 10.74 1.79 -13.38
C SER A 141 9.34 1.75 -13.99
N TYR A 142 8.30 1.54 -13.18
CA TYR A 142 6.93 1.41 -13.67
C TYR A 142 6.31 2.78 -14.00
N PRO A 143 6.05 3.11 -15.28
CA PRO A 143 5.66 4.46 -15.70
C PRO A 143 4.23 4.87 -15.28
N HIS A 144 3.43 3.91 -14.82
CA HIS A 144 2.05 4.15 -14.38
C HIS A 144 1.88 3.94 -12.88
N PHE A 145 2.96 4.07 -12.10
CA PHE A 145 2.98 3.85 -10.65
C PHE A 145 1.83 4.54 -9.93
N TYR A 146 1.61 5.83 -10.21
CA TYR A 146 0.51 6.59 -9.62
C TYR A 146 -0.90 6.06 -9.91
N ARG A 147 -1.09 5.36 -11.03
CA ARG A 147 -2.40 4.82 -11.43
C ARG A 147 -2.81 3.60 -10.59
N LEU A 148 -1.90 3.06 -9.78
CA LEU A 148 -2.20 1.96 -8.87
C LEU A 148 -2.96 2.41 -7.62
N PHE A 149 -3.03 3.71 -7.37
CA PHE A 149 -3.51 4.26 -6.11
C PHE A 149 -4.79 5.06 -6.31
N GLY A 150 -5.70 4.95 -5.34
CA GLY A 150 -6.84 5.83 -5.25
C GLY A 150 -6.43 7.19 -4.67
N PRO A 151 -6.57 7.39 -3.36
CA PRO A 151 -6.14 8.62 -2.73
C PRO A 151 -4.60 8.70 -2.69
N THR A 152 -4.09 9.90 -2.99
CA THR A 152 -2.67 10.25 -2.85
C THR A 152 -2.54 11.44 -1.91
N LEU A 153 -1.58 11.39 -0.99
CA LEU A 153 -1.25 12.45 -0.05
C LEU A 153 0.22 12.85 -0.19
N SER A 154 0.47 14.08 -0.63
CA SER A 154 1.80 14.69 -0.57
C SER A 154 2.05 15.32 0.80
N VAL A 155 3.18 14.97 1.42
CA VAL A 155 3.59 15.45 2.73
C VAL A 155 4.77 16.39 2.57
N LYS A 156 4.53 17.64 3.00
CA LYS A 156 5.48 18.73 3.12
C LYS A 156 5.78 19.04 4.59
#